data_AF-A0A3B8V6L9-F1
#
_entry.id   AF-A0A3B8V6L9-F1
#
_cell.length_a   1.000
_cell.length_b   1.000
_cell.length_c   1.000
_cell.angle_alpha   90.00
_cell.angle_beta   90.00
_cell.angle_gamma   90.00
#
_symmetry.space_group_name_H-M   'P 1'
#
loop_
_entity.id
_entity.type
_entity.pdbx_description
1 polymer ?
#
loop_
_entity_poly.entity_id
_entity_poly.type
_entity_poly.pdbx_seq_one_letter_code
_entity_poly.pdbx_strand_id
1 'polypeptide(L)'
;MLLKSAIICEDLTIRVKSFRAAAPQTGKNRKNAINRNAMRKKIRKKKDATTLNTKHVGIAVNGGKKMNIALDGPAGSGKSTVAKVLAKKYDILYLDTGAMYRAFALGALREGVDPKDEKAVTAIVDRVPVRVEYENGAQHTYLGDEDVSEEIRKNEVSRAASDVAVHKAVRMRLVEMQREIAGRMSCVLDGRDIGSYVLPHADFKFFVTADGRVRAKRRYLELLSRGQEADEE
;
A
#
# COMPACT_ATOMS: atom_id res chain seq x y z
N MET A 1 -12.08 11.32 20.54
CA MET A 1 -12.94 11.86 19.47
C MET A 1 -13.17 10.75 18.45
N LEU A 2 -14.34 10.10 18.50
CA LEU A 2 -14.69 9.03 17.55
C LEU A 2 -14.92 9.65 16.17
N LEU A 3 -14.25 9.18 15.13
CA LEU A 3 -14.69 9.38 13.74
C LEU A 3 -16.02 8.61 13.56
N LYS A 4 -17.13 9.21 14.01
CA LYS A 4 -18.51 8.76 13.79
C LYS A 4 -19.13 9.48 12.59
N SER A 5 -18.32 9.82 11.60
CA SER A 5 -18.79 10.50 10.39
C SER A 5 -18.81 9.48 9.26
N ALA A 6 -20.01 9.07 8.85
CA ALA A 6 -20.19 8.41 7.57
C ALA A 6 -19.63 9.34 6.47
N ILE A 7 -18.72 8.84 5.64
CA ILE A 7 -18.37 9.53 4.40
C ILE A 7 -19.52 9.24 3.44
N ILE A 8 -20.41 10.21 3.29
CA ILE A 8 -21.50 10.16 2.30
C ILE A 8 -20.88 10.59 0.98
N CYS A 9 -20.55 9.62 0.12
CA CYS A 9 -20.52 9.83 -1.33
C CYS A 9 -21.93 9.47 -1.81
N GLU A 10 -22.51 10.26 -2.73
CA GLU A 10 -23.94 10.25 -3.09
C GLU A 10 -24.50 8.88 -3.57
N ASP A 11 -23.67 7.86 -3.81
CA ASP A 11 -24.08 6.47 -4.12
C ASP A 11 -23.41 5.40 -3.24
N LEU A 12 -22.96 5.76 -2.03
CA LEU A 12 -22.11 4.90 -1.22
C LEU A 12 -22.71 4.66 0.17
N THR A 13 -23.40 3.53 0.36
CA THR A 13 -23.64 3.00 1.72
C THR A 13 -22.32 2.43 2.25
N ILE A 14 -21.40 3.30 2.71
CA ILE A 14 -20.21 2.85 3.44
C ILE A 14 -20.66 2.31 4.80
N ARG A 15 -20.83 0.98 4.90
CA ARG A 15 -20.94 0.34 6.21
C ARG A 15 -19.55 0.32 6.86
N VAL A 16 -19.24 1.38 7.60
CA VAL A 16 -18.05 1.43 8.46
C VAL A 16 -18.24 0.41 9.60
N LYS A 17 -17.70 -0.80 9.45
CA LYS A 17 -17.41 -1.67 10.60
C LYS A 17 -16.11 -1.18 11.22
N SER A 18 -16.21 -0.24 12.17
CA SER A 18 -15.05 0.15 12.97
C SER A 18 -14.69 -0.99 13.91
N PHE A 19 -13.54 -1.62 13.70
CA PHE A 19 -12.92 -2.42 14.75
C PHE A 19 -12.21 -1.44 15.70
N ARG A 20 -12.65 -1.38 16.97
CA ARG A 20 -11.95 -0.58 18.00
C ARG A 20 -10.48 -0.99 18.02
N ALA A 21 -9.59 0.01 18.03
CA ALA A 21 -8.18 -0.19 18.36
C ALA A 21 -8.09 -0.94 19.70
N ALA A 22 -7.25 -1.97 19.76
CA ALA A 22 -6.87 -2.55 21.04
C ALA A 22 -6.20 -1.45 21.88
N ALA A 23 -6.64 -1.29 23.13
CA ALA A 23 -5.99 -0.37 24.05
C ALA A 23 -4.50 -0.73 24.17
N PRO A 24 -3.59 0.26 24.25
CA PRO A 24 -2.20 -0.04 24.52
C PRO A 24 -2.11 -0.79 25.85
N GLN A 25 -1.65 -2.04 25.80
CA GLN A 25 -1.34 -2.83 26.98
C GLN A 25 -0.26 -2.09 27.77
N THR A 26 -0.65 -1.44 28.86
CA THR A 26 0.27 -0.85 29.83
C THR A 26 0.86 -1.97 30.69
N GLY A 27 1.73 -2.77 30.07
CA GLY A 27 2.53 -3.76 30.78
C GLY A 27 3.60 -3.07 31.61
N LYS A 28 3.35 -2.92 32.91
CA LYS A 28 4.40 -2.69 33.91
C LYS A 28 5.43 -3.82 33.78
N ASN A 29 6.59 -3.54 33.19
CA ASN A 29 7.77 -4.37 33.42
C ASN A 29 8.97 -3.47 33.74
N ARG A 30 9.15 -3.28 35.06
CA ARG A 30 10.41 -2.85 35.64
C ARG A 30 11.42 -4.00 35.49
N LYS A 31 12.66 -3.64 35.16
CA LYS A 31 13.92 -4.42 35.14
C LYS A 31 14.41 -4.81 33.74
N ASN A 32 15.23 -3.92 33.16
CA ASN A 32 16.54 -4.23 32.58
C ASN A 32 17.16 -2.92 32.09
N ALA A 33 17.62 -2.13 33.05
CA ALA A 33 18.49 -0.99 32.81
C ALA A 33 19.93 -1.49 32.93
N ILE A 34 20.49 -2.09 31.87
CA ILE A 34 21.93 -2.19 31.64
C ILE A 34 22.14 -2.21 30.11
N ASN A 35 23.06 -1.37 29.66
CA ASN A 35 23.71 -1.39 28.33
C ASN A 35 23.06 -0.67 27.12
N ARG A 36 22.68 0.62 27.29
CA ARG A 36 22.38 1.54 26.15
C ARG A 36 23.54 2.47 25.75
N ASN A 37 24.64 2.50 26.50
CA ASN A 37 25.75 3.43 26.26
C ASN A 37 26.87 2.89 25.35
N ALA A 38 26.99 1.56 25.17
CA ALA A 38 28.03 0.98 24.31
C ALA A 38 27.71 1.12 22.80
N MET A 39 26.43 1.09 22.40
CA MET A 39 26.03 1.14 20.99
C MET A 39 26.03 2.56 20.41
N ARG A 40 25.82 3.59 21.25
CA ARG A 40 25.86 5.01 20.85
C ARG A 40 27.25 5.50 20.44
N LYS A 41 28.33 4.88 20.90
CA LYS A 41 29.71 5.25 20.50
C LYS A 41 30.13 4.68 19.14
N LYS A 42 29.55 3.55 18.70
CA LYS A 42 29.86 2.94 17.39
C LYS A 42 29.18 3.64 16.20
N ILE A 43 28.00 4.25 16.43
CA ILE A 43 27.26 4.98 15.39
C ILE A 43 27.87 6.37 15.11
N ARG A 44 28.67 6.92 16.04
CA ARG A 44 29.20 8.28 15.96
C ARG A 44 30.53 8.41 15.20
N LYS A 45 31.17 7.30 14.79
CA LYS A 45 32.47 7.29 14.07
C LYS A 45 32.38 7.00 12.56
N LYS A 46 31.18 6.85 11.98
CA LYS A 46 30.99 6.60 10.54
C LYS A 46 30.29 7.76 9.80
N LYS A 47 30.22 8.94 10.41
CA LYS A 47 29.58 10.14 9.83
C LYS A 47 30.50 11.02 8.98
N ASP A 48 31.79 10.71 8.91
CA ASP A 48 32.76 11.50 8.15
C ASP A 48 33.30 10.68 6.97
N ALA A 49 32.55 10.68 5.87
CA ALA A 49 32.97 10.44 4.49
C ALA A 49 31.74 9.94 3.72
N THR A 50 31.10 10.84 2.96
CA THR A 50 30.67 10.68 1.55
C THR A 50 29.68 11.82 1.28
N THR A 51 30.20 12.93 0.79
CA THR A 51 29.41 14.05 0.27
C THR A 51 28.81 13.60 -1.06
N LEU A 52 27.62 13.02 -1.03
CA LEU A 52 26.81 12.78 -2.22
C LEU A 52 25.77 13.89 -2.32
N ASN A 53 25.81 14.56 -3.46
CA ASN A 53 25.06 15.75 -3.83
C ASN A 53 23.56 15.43 -3.98
N THR A 54 22.79 15.50 -2.90
CA THR A 54 21.34 15.33 -2.91
C THR A 54 20.64 16.68 -3.14
N LYS A 55 20.45 17.04 -4.42
CA LYS A 55 19.34 17.92 -4.82
C LYS A 55 18.09 17.07 -5.08
N HIS A 56 17.48 16.49 -4.04
CA HIS A 56 16.13 15.93 -4.12
C HIS A 56 15.37 16.26 -2.83
N VAL A 57 14.17 16.79 -3.03
CA VAL A 57 13.33 17.56 -2.12
C VAL A 57 13.20 16.94 -0.71
N GLY A 58 13.49 17.75 0.30
CA GLY A 58 13.33 17.39 1.70
C GLY A 58 11.87 17.38 2.13
N ILE A 59 11.36 16.21 2.55
CA ILE A 59 10.19 16.13 3.41
C ILE A 59 10.70 16.11 4.84
N ALA A 60 10.43 17.18 5.59
CA ALA A 60 10.74 17.27 7.00
C ALA A 60 10.03 16.14 7.76
N VAL A 61 10.82 15.28 8.42
CA VAL A 61 10.30 14.21 9.27
C VAL A 61 9.75 14.83 10.55
N ASN A 62 8.47 15.25 10.53
CA ASN A 62 7.82 15.74 11.74
C ASN A 62 7.66 14.57 12.74
N GLY A 63 8.25 14.71 13.92
CA GLY A 63 8.27 13.73 15.01
C GLY A 63 6.92 13.47 15.69
N GLY A 64 5.80 13.69 15.00
CA GLY A 64 4.47 13.31 15.44
C GLY A 64 4.23 11.81 15.30
N LYS A 65 3.28 11.27 16.08
CA LYS A 65 2.84 9.87 15.91
C LYS A 65 2.28 9.70 14.50
N LYS A 66 2.82 8.74 13.75
CA LYS A 66 2.37 8.38 12.39
C LYS A 66 0.92 7.89 12.44
N MET A 67 0.13 8.28 11.46
CA MET A 67 -1.26 7.88 11.33
C MET A 67 -1.40 6.90 10.16
N ASN A 68 -1.75 5.66 10.48
CA ASN A 68 -1.95 4.62 9.49
C ASN A 68 -3.43 4.22 9.42
N ILE A 69 -4.00 4.33 8.22
CA ILE A 69 -5.39 3.98 7.92
C ILE A 69 -5.40 2.80 6.97
N ALA A 70 -6.01 1.68 7.39
CA ALA A 70 -6.23 0.52 6.54
C ALA A 70 -7.62 0.56 5.92
N LEU A 71 -7.71 0.43 4.59
CA LEU A 71 -8.93 0.27 3.83
C LEU A 71 -8.94 -1.08 3.13
N ASP A 72 -9.86 -1.94 3.55
CA ASP A 72 -10.07 -3.27 2.98
C ASP A 72 -11.42 -3.37 2.26
N GLY A 73 -11.54 -4.33 1.36
CA GLY A 73 -12.81 -4.67 0.71
C GLY A 73 -12.66 -5.06 -0.76
N PRO A 74 -13.76 -5.53 -1.39
CA PRO A 74 -13.68 -6.11 -2.73
C PRO A 74 -13.46 -5.05 -3.82
N ALA A 75 -13.04 -5.48 -5.01
CA ALA A 75 -13.00 -4.61 -6.19
C ALA A 75 -14.39 -3.99 -6.47
N GLY A 76 -14.42 -2.77 -7.01
CA GLY A 76 -15.65 -2.03 -7.31
C GLY A 76 -16.39 -1.45 -6.09
N SER A 77 -15.92 -1.65 -4.85
CA SER A 77 -16.60 -1.14 -3.66
C SER A 77 -16.41 0.36 -3.39
N GLY A 78 -15.54 1.04 -4.16
CA GLY A 78 -15.26 2.48 -3.99
C GLY A 78 -14.13 2.80 -3.00
N LYS A 79 -13.35 1.80 -2.56
CA LYS A 79 -12.19 1.99 -1.66
C LYS A 79 -11.24 3.08 -2.12
N SER A 80 -10.76 2.99 -3.36
CA SER A 80 -9.74 3.91 -3.87
C SER A 80 -10.24 5.36 -3.90
N THR A 81 -11.54 5.56 -4.15
CA THR A 81 -12.17 6.89 -4.05
C THR A 81 -12.14 7.39 -2.62
N VAL A 82 -12.58 6.58 -1.65
CA VAL A 82 -12.53 6.92 -0.21
C VAL A 82 -11.09 7.16 0.26
N ALA A 83 -10.15 6.34 -0.21
CA ALA A 83 -8.74 6.41 0.13
C ALA A 83 -8.12 7.73 -0.30
N LYS A 84 -8.35 8.15 -1.55
CA LYS A 84 -7.89 9.44 -2.09
C LYS A 84 -8.48 10.63 -1.34
N VAL A 85 -9.77 10.57 -1.00
CA VAL A 85 -10.42 11.63 -0.22
C VAL A 85 -9.82 11.72 1.18
N LEU A 86 -9.59 10.59 1.85
CA LEU A 86 -8.96 10.55 3.18
C LEU A 86 -7.52 11.07 3.14
N ALA A 87 -6.73 10.59 2.18
CA ALA A 87 -5.34 11.01 1.98
C ALA A 87 -5.24 12.53 1.77
N LYS A 88 -6.08 13.09 0.89
CA LYS A 88 -6.15 14.54 0.65
C LYS A 88 -6.60 15.31 1.88
N LYS A 89 -7.62 14.83 2.58
CA LYS A 89 -8.19 15.52 3.76
C LYS A 89 -7.20 15.61 4.92
N TYR A 90 -6.38 14.57 5.10
CA TYR A 90 -5.42 14.49 6.20
C TYR A 90 -3.98 14.83 5.80
N ASP A 91 -3.75 15.17 4.53
CA ASP A 91 -2.43 15.42 3.95
C ASP A 91 -1.43 14.28 4.24
N ILE A 92 -1.85 13.05 3.93
CA ILE A 92 -1.07 11.83 4.11
C ILE A 92 -0.99 11.03 2.81
N LEU A 93 -0.01 10.13 2.73
CA LEU A 93 0.20 9.30 1.53
C LEU A 93 -1.02 8.41 1.25
N TYR A 94 -1.49 8.40 0.00
CA TYR A 94 -2.32 7.31 -0.52
C TYR A 94 -1.43 6.22 -1.12
N LEU A 95 -1.48 5.01 -0.56
CA LEU A 95 -0.75 3.84 -1.07
C LEU A 95 -1.74 2.84 -1.69
N ASP A 96 -1.79 2.81 -3.03
CA ASP A 96 -2.44 1.76 -3.83
C ASP A 96 -1.56 0.51 -3.82
N THR A 97 -1.90 -0.44 -2.95
CA THR A 97 -1.18 -1.71 -2.89
C THR A 97 -1.37 -2.54 -4.15
N GLY A 98 -2.50 -2.39 -4.84
CA GLY A 98 -2.77 -3.06 -6.11
C GLY A 98 -1.81 -2.63 -7.22
N ALA A 99 -1.38 -1.37 -7.24
CA ALA A 99 -0.35 -0.90 -8.16
C ALA A 99 0.99 -1.60 -7.94
N MET A 100 1.34 -1.93 -6.69
CA MET A 100 2.57 -2.67 -6.38
C MET A 100 2.51 -4.11 -6.92
N TYR A 101 1.38 -4.81 -6.77
CA TYR A 101 1.20 -6.15 -7.36
C TYR A 101 1.25 -6.10 -8.90
N ARG A 102 0.65 -5.06 -9.51
CA ARG A 102 0.70 -4.87 -10.97
C ARG A 102 2.12 -4.56 -11.46
N ALA A 103 2.90 -3.76 -10.74
CA ALA A 103 4.30 -3.53 -11.06
C ALA A 103 5.13 -4.81 -10.98
N PHE A 104 4.96 -5.60 -9.91
CA PHE A 104 5.63 -6.90 -9.80
C PHE A 104 5.27 -7.83 -10.97
N ALA A 105 3.98 -7.91 -11.31
CA ALA A 105 3.50 -8.73 -12.42
C ALA A 105 4.06 -8.28 -13.77
N LEU A 106 4.13 -6.97 -14.02
CA LEU A 106 4.78 -6.42 -15.22
C LEU A 106 6.27 -6.81 -15.27
N GLY A 107 6.97 -6.74 -14.14
CA GLY A 107 8.36 -7.20 -14.05
C GLY A 107 8.52 -8.68 -14.39
N ALA A 108 7.64 -9.54 -13.84
CA ALA A 108 7.62 -10.97 -14.15
C ALA A 108 7.38 -11.25 -15.64
N LEU A 109 6.40 -10.55 -16.25
CA LEU A 109 6.12 -10.65 -17.68
C LEU A 109 7.31 -10.22 -18.54
N ARG A 110 8.00 -9.13 -18.16
CA ARG A 110 9.19 -8.64 -18.86
C ARG A 110 10.39 -9.58 -18.72
N GLU A 111 10.48 -10.35 -17.63
CA GLU A 111 11.46 -11.44 -17.48
C GLU A 111 11.06 -12.72 -18.23
N GLY A 112 9.92 -12.75 -18.92
CA GLY A 112 9.42 -13.93 -19.62
C GLY A 112 8.94 -15.05 -18.68
N VAL A 113 8.64 -14.72 -17.42
CA VAL A 113 8.13 -15.67 -16.43
C VAL A 113 6.60 -15.72 -16.48
N ASP A 114 6.05 -16.92 -16.56
CA ASP A 114 4.61 -17.14 -16.43
C ASP A 114 4.15 -16.75 -15.00
N PRO A 115 3.26 -15.75 -14.84
CA PRO A 115 2.71 -15.35 -13.55
C PRO A 115 2.06 -16.49 -12.75
N LYS A 116 1.68 -17.59 -13.39
CA LYS A 116 1.04 -18.76 -12.75
C LYS A 116 2.04 -19.79 -12.24
N ASP A 117 3.29 -19.77 -12.71
CA ASP A 117 4.32 -20.70 -12.24
C ASP A 117 4.91 -20.18 -10.92
N GLU A 118 4.44 -20.74 -9.80
CA GLU A 118 4.91 -20.38 -8.46
C GLU A 118 6.44 -20.51 -8.30
N LYS A 119 7.06 -21.54 -8.89
CA LYS A 119 8.51 -21.76 -8.74
C LYS A 119 9.29 -20.70 -9.50
N ALA A 120 8.90 -20.44 -10.74
CA ALA A 120 9.56 -19.41 -11.56
C ALA A 120 9.36 -18.02 -10.96
N VAL A 121 8.15 -17.69 -10.51
CA VAL A 121 7.84 -16.41 -9.85
C VAL A 121 8.62 -16.26 -8.54
N THR A 122 8.72 -17.32 -7.73
CA THR A 122 9.51 -17.27 -6.49
C THR A 122 10.99 -17.03 -6.77
N ALA A 123 11.52 -17.59 -7.85
CA ALA A 123 12.93 -17.44 -8.22
C ALA A 123 13.32 -16.00 -8.61
N ILE A 124 12.36 -15.17 -9.03
CA ILE A 124 12.59 -13.77 -9.44
C ILE A 124 12.19 -12.74 -8.37
N VAL A 125 11.60 -13.17 -7.24
CA VAL A 125 10.92 -12.25 -6.31
C VAL A 125 11.82 -11.12 -5.78
N ASP A 126 13.10 -11.42 -5.56
CA ASP A 126 14.09 -10.46 -5.07
C ASP A 126 14.78 -9.67 -6.19
N ARG A 127 14.63 -10.11 -7.45
CA ARG A 127 15.23 -9.47 -8.62
C ARG A 127 14.34 -8.38 -9.21
N VAL A 128 13.01 -8.54 -9.14
CA VAL A 128 12.06 -7.57 -9.70
C VAL A 128 12.11 -6.27 -8.89
N PRO A 129 12.61 -5.15 -9.44
CA PRO A 129 12.94 -3.96 -8.68
C PRO A 129 11.73 -3.01 -8.56
N VAL A 130 10.68 -3.44 -7.86
CA VAL A 130 9.51 -2.57 -7.61
C VAL A 130 9.90 -1.45 -6.64
N ARG A 131 9.65 -0.19 -7.04
CA ARG A 131 9.83 0.99 -6.19
C ARG A 131 8.56 1.85 -6.24
N VAL A 132 8.25 2.47 -5.12
CA VAL A 132 7.10 3.39 -4.99
C VAL A 132 7.61 4.71 -4.47
N GLU A 133 7.29 5.78 -5.16
CA GLU A 133 7.57 7.15 -4.73
C GLU A 133 6.29 7.98 -4.70
N TYR A 134 6.38 9.11 -4.01
CA TYR A 134 5.29 10.05 -3.89
C TYR A 134 5.72 11.39 -4.44
N GLU A 135 5.12 11.78 -5.54
CA GLU A 135 5.45 13.01 -6.27
C GLU A 135 4.17 13.77 -6.51
N ASN A 136 4.18 15.08 -6.25
CA ASN A 136 3.05 15.99 -6.53
C ASN A 136 1.69 15.53 -5.97
N GLY A 137 1.69 14.85 -4.82
CA GLY A 137 0.45 14.38 -4.20
C GLY A 137 -0.07 13.04 -4.74
N ALA A 138 0.69 12.36 -5.60
CA ALA A 138 0.33 11.10 -6.22
C ALA A 138 1.39 10.02 -6.03
N GLN A 139 0.95 8.78 -6.00
CA GLN A 139 1.85 7.63 -6.04
C GLN A 139 2.38 7.43 -7.45
N HIS A 140 3.70 7.38 -7.59
CA HIS A 140 4.40 6.92 -8.78
C HIS A 140 5.00 5.54 -8.50
N THR A 141 4.87 4.63 -9.46
CA THR A 141 5.34 3.24 -9.33
C THR A 141 6.35 2.95 -10.41
N TYR A 142 7.53 2.48 -9.97
CA TYR A 142 8.69 2.28 -10.82
C TYR A 142 9.08 0.81 -10.88
N LEU A 143 9.62 0.40 -12.02
CA LEU A 143 10.42 -0.81 -12.17
C LEU A 143 11.87 -0.40 -12.45
N GLY A 144 12.71 -0.49 -11.41
CA GLY A 144 14.06 0.07 -11.43
C GLY A 144 13.98 1.59 -11.50
N ASP A 145 14.45 2.14 -12.62
CA ASP A 145 14.47 3.59 -12.89
C ASP A 145 13.31 4.04 -13.79
N GLU A 146 12.52 3.12 -14.35
CA GLU A 146 11.42 3.42 -15.27
C GLU A 146 10.10 3.63 -14.52
N ASP A 147 9.44 4.77 -14.75
CA ASP A 147 8.08 5.00 -14.26
C ASP A 147 7.08 4.18 -15.09
N VAL A 148 6.48 3.18 -14.45
CA VAL A 148 5.51 2.27 -15.07
C VAL A 148 4.07 2.57 -14.66
N SER A 149 3.80 3.71 -14.02
CA SER A 149 2.50 4.07 -13.41
C SER A 149 1.30 3.95 -14.36
N GLU A 150 1.49 4.24 -15.64
CA GLU A 150 0.45 4.06 -16.67
C GLU A 150 0.45 2.65 -17.27
N GLU A 151 1.63 2.06 -17.50
CA GLU A 151 1.72 0.72 -18.08
C GLU A 151 1.09 -0.35 -17.18
N ILE A 152 1.26 -0.24 -15.87
CA ILE A 152 0.67 -1.17 -14.90
C ILE A 152 -0.86 -1.14 -14.89
N ARG A 153 -1.51 -0.23 -15.62
CA ARG A 153 -2.97 -0.15 -15.75
C ARG A 153 -3.52 -0.97 -16.92
N LYS A 154 -2.65 -1.52 -17.78
CA LYS A 154 -3.05 -2.42 -18.86
C LYS A 154 -3.76 -3.67 -18.32
N ASN A 155 -4.68 -4.21 -19.13
CA ASN A 155 -5.50 -5.36 -18.74
C ASN A 155 -4.68 -6.63 -18.53
N GLU A 156 -3.71 -6.89 -19.41
CA GLU A 156 -2.79 -8.02 -19.29
C GLU A 156 -2.04 -7.99 -17.96
N VAL A 157 -1.54 -6.82 -17.55
CA VAL A 157 -0.84 -6.63 -16.27
C VAL A 157 -1.80 -6.81 -15.09
N SER A 158 -3.05 -6.32 -15.20
CA SER A 158 -4.07 -6.49 -14.16
C SER A 158 -4.45 -7.97 -13.95
N ARG A 159 -4.50 -8.76 -15.04
CA ARG A 159 -4.72 -10.22 -14.98
C ARG A 159 -3.52 -10.89 -14.33
N ALA A 160 -2.31 -10.62 -14.82
CA ALA A 160 -1.07 -11.16 -14.26
C ALA A 160 -0.89 -10.80 -12.77
N ALA A 161 -1.31 -9.61 -12.34
CA ALA A 161 -1.30 -9.20 -10.93
C ALA A 161 -2.17 -10.09 -10.05
N SER A 162 -3.30 -10.57 -10.58
CA SER A 162 -4.17 -11.50 -9.87
C SER A 162 -3.51 -12.88 -9.76
N ASP A 163 -2.84 -13.31 -10.83
CA ASP A 163 -2.09 -14.57 -10.87
C ASP A 163 -0.90 -14.54 -9.88
N VAL A 164 -0.08 -13.49 -9.86
CA VAL A 164 1.07 -13.43 -8.92
C VAL A 164 0.64 -13.21 -7.47
N ALA A 165 -0.52 -12.60 -7.21
CA ALA A 165 -0.98 -12.30 -5.86
C ALA A 165 -1.33 -13.54 -5.04
N VAL A 166 -1.53 -14.71 -5.68
CA VAL A 166 -1.77 -15.97 -4.96
C VAL A 166 -0.48 -16.54 -4.36
N HIS A 167 0.68 -16.20 -4.94
CA HIS A 167 1.98 -16.74 -4.56
C HIS A 167 2.47 -16.13 -3.25
N LYS A 168 2.76 -16.99 -2.27
CA LYS A 168 3.16 -16.56 -0.93
C LYS A 168 4.44 -15.71 -0.95
N ALA A 169 5.43 -16.07 -1.76
CA ALA A 169 6.69 -15.33 -1.86
C ALA A 169 6.47 -13.86 -2.25
N VAL A 170 5.65 -13.63 -3.28
CA VAL A 170 5.29 -12.29 -3.77
C VAL A 170 4.57 -11.50 -2.68
N ARG A 171 3.55 -12.12 -2.05
CA ARG A 171 2.80 -11.47 -0.96
C ARG A 171 3.72 -11.05 0.17
N MET A 172 4.63 -11.92 0.62
CA MET A 172 5.54 -11.62 1.72
C MET A 172 6.46 -10.44 1.39
N ARG A 173 7.04 -10.44 0.18
CA ARG A 173 7.92 -9.36 -0.27
C ARG A 173 7.19 -8.01 -0.34
N LEU A 174 6.01 -7.98 -0.95
CA LEU A 174 5.24 -6.75 -1.08
C LEU A 174 4.68 -6.25 0.27
N VAL A 175 4.32 -7.16 1.19
CA VAL A 175 3.90 -6.79 2.54
C VAL A 175 5.04 -6.16 3.34
N GLU A 176 6.27 -6.66 3.20
CA GLU A 176 7.44 -6.03 3.80
C GLU A 176 7.61 -4.59 3.31
N MET A 177 7.57 -4.38 1.99
CA MET A 177 7.66 -3.03 1.39
C MET A 177 6.54 -2.10 1.87
N GLN A 178 5.29 -2.59 1.92
CA GLN A 178 4.14 -1.82 2.42
C GLN A 178 4.33 -1.39 3.88
N ARG A 179 4.83 -2.30 4.73
CA ARG A 179 5.14 -2.01 6.14
C ARG A 179 6.29 -1.03 6.30
N GLU A 180 7.32 -1.12 5.45
CA GLU A 180 8.41 -0.14 5.45
C GLU A 180 7.90 1.27 5.13
N ILE A 181 7.07 1.42 4.10
CA ILE A 181 6.47 2.71 3.72
C ILE A 181 5.60 3.24 4.87
N ALA A 182 4.67 2.44 5.38
CA ALA A 182 3.81 2.81 6.51
C ALA A 182 4.58 3.03 7.83
N GLY A 183 5.78 2.46 7.93
CA GLY A 183 6.71 2.66 9.03
C GLY A 183 7.49 3.96 8.92
N ARG A 184 7.56 4.60 7.75
CA ARG A 184 8.30 5.86 7.51
C ARG A 184 7.41 7.09 7.50
N MET A 185 6.16 6.98 7.04
CA MET A 185 5.23 8.10 6.90
C MET A 185 3.79 7.73 7.24
N SER A 186 2.96 8.74 7.52
CA SER A 186 1.51 8.55 7.66
C SER A 186 0.89 8.21 6.31
N CYS A 187 -0.04 7.25 6.28
CA CYS A 187 -0.57 6.74 5.03
C CYS A 187 -1.97 6.10 5.16
N VAL A 188 -2.71 6.14 4.05
CA VAL A 188 -3.90 5.34 3.78
C VAL A 188 -3.49 4.21 2.86
N LEU A 189 -3.62 2.97 3.31
CA LEU A 189 -3.35 1.78 2.50
C LEU A 189 -4.68 1.23 1.98
N ASP A 190 -4.81 1.15 0.65
CA ASP A 190 -5.95 0.54 -0.04
C ASP A 190 -5.57 -0.87 -0.54
N GLY A 191 -6.31 -1.88 -0.07
CA GLY A 191 -6.09 -3.27 -0.46
C GLY A 191 -7.20 -4.21 -0.02
N ARG A 192 -6.84 -5.48 0.22
CA ARG A 192 -7.77 -6.57 0.59
C ARG A 192 -7.57 -7.10 2.01
N ASP A 193 -6.31 -7.21 2.44
CA ASP A 193 -5.90 -7.78 3.73
C ASP A 193 -5.03 -6.81 4.55
N ILE A 194 -5.22 -5.49 4.37
CA ILE A 194 -4.43 -4.44 4.99
C ILE A 194 -4.62 -4.44 6.51
N GLY A 195 -5.86 -4.34 7.00
CA GLY A 195 -6.15 -4.23 8.42
C GLY A 195 -6.05 -5.57 9.19
N SER A 196 -6.10 -6.69 8.48
CA SER A 196 -6.00 -8.04 9.04
C SER A 196 -4.57 -8.56 9.08
N TYR A 197 -3.76 -8.28 8.04
CA TYR A 197 -2.44 -8.88 7.88
C TYR A 197 -1.31 -7.86 7.72
N VAL A 198 -1.45 -6.88 6.83
CA VAL A 198 -0.35 -5.94 6.54
C VAL A 198 -0.08 -5.03 7.74
N LEU A 199 -1.11 -4.35 8.23
CA LEU A 199 -1.11 -3.41 9.34
C LEU A 199 -2.14 -3.82 10.41
N PRO A 200 -1.93 -4.94 11.12
CA PRO A 200 -2.88 -5.42 12.15
C PRO A 200 -3.08 -4.39 13.28
N HIS A 201 -2.10 -3.51 13.48
CA HIS A 201 -2.09 -2.44 14.48
C HIS A 201 -2.29 -1.03 13.88
N ALA A 202 -2.86 -0.90 12.68
CA ALA A 202 -3.22 0.41 12.13
C ALA A 202 -4.12 1.19 13.10
N ASP A 203 -3.94 2.52 13.16
CA ASP A 203 -4.73 3.39 14.05
C ASP A 203 -6.22 3.33 13.70
N PHE A 204 -6.52 3.21 12.40
CA PHE A 204 -7.88 3.06 11.90
C PHE A 204 -7.95 1.93 10.86
N LYS A 205 -9.02 1.13 10.94
CA LYS A 205 -9.27 0.01 10.02
C LYS A 205 -10.71 0.08 9.56
N PHE A 206 -10.91 0.12 8.26
CA PHE A 206 -12.23 0.17 7.63
C PHE A 206 -12.36 -0.93 6.60
N PHE A 207 -13.56 -1.51 6.50
CA PHE A 207 -13.93 -2.42 5.43
C PHE A 207 -15.01 -1.75 4.57
N VAL A 208 -14.68 -1.38 3.34
CA VAL A 208 -15.59 -0.71 2.40
C VAL A 208 -16.23 -1.75 1.50
N THR A 209 -17.55 -1.83 1.56
CA THR A 209 -18.36 -2.79 0.80
C THR A 209 -19.44 -2.07 0.00
N ALA A 210 -19.94 -2.74 -1.03
CA ALA A 210 -21.08 -2.34 -1.84
C ALA A 210 -21.78 -3.61 -2.36
N ASP A 211 -23.03 -3.49 -2.79
CA ASP A 211 -23.78 -4.59 -3.39
C ASP A 211 -23.05 -5.19 -4.61
N GLY A 212 -23.24 -6.49 -4.84
CA GLY A 212 -22.65 -7.21 -5.98
C GLY A 212 -22.87 -6.51 -7.32
N ARG A 213 -24.12 -6.11 -7.59
CA ARG A 213 -24.53 -5.45 -8.84
C ARG A 213 -23.91 -4.07 -8.97
N VAL A 214 -23.85 -3.30 -7.88
CA VAL A 214 -23.22 -1.97 -7.86
C VAL A 214 -21.73 -2.08 -8.14
N ARG A 215 -21.04 -3.08 -7.59
CA ARG A 215 -19.60 -3.30 -7.86
C ARG A 215 -19.35 -3.68 -9.31
N ALA A 216 -20.17 -4.57 -9.87
CA ALA A 216 -20.08 -4.98 -11.27
C ALA A 216 -20.25 -3.78 -12.20
N LYS A 217 -21.34 -3.02 -12.03
CA LYS A 217 -21.61 -1.78 -12.79
C LYS A 217 -20.46 -0.77 -12.69
N ARG A 218 -19.93 -0.53 -11.49
CA ARG A 218 -18.78 0.39 -11.31
C ARG A 218 -17.53 -0.10 -12.03
N ARG A 219 -17.27 -1.41 -11.97
CA ARG A 219 -16.12 -2.00 -12.66
C ARG A 219 -16.29 -1.90 -14.17
N TYR A 220 -17.47 -2.20 -14.68
CA TYR A 220 -17.81 -2.04 -16.09
C TYR A 220 -17.58 -0.60 -16.58
N LEU A 221 -18.12 0.40 -15.87
CA LEU A 221 -17.90 1.81 -16.21
C LEU A 221 -16.42 2.23 -16.12
N GLU A 222 -15.67 1.70 -15.16
CA GLU A 222 -14.22 1.94 -15.04
C GLU A 222 -13.46 1.43 -16.27
N LEU A 223 -13.81 0.23 -16.77
CA LEU A 223 -13.20 -0.36 -17.96
C LEU A 223 -13.56 0.43 -19.22
N LEU A 224 -14.83 0.80 -19.40
CA LEU A 224 -15.29 1.63 -20.53
C LEU A 224 -14.59 2.99 -20.55
N SER A 225 -14.43 3.63 -19.39
CA SER A 225 -13.74 4.94 -19.29
C SER A 225 -12.26 4.88 -19.73
N ARG A 226 -11.69 3.68 -19.81
CA ARG A 226 -10.33 3.41 -20.29
C ARG A 226 -10.29 2.91 -21.74
N GLY A 227 -11.41 2.97 -22.46
CA GLY A 227 -11.52 2.49 -23.84
C GLY A 227 -11.43 0.97 -23.96
N GLN A 228 -11.81 0.23 -22.92
CA GLN A 228 -11.73 -1.23 -22.89
C GLN A 228 -13.10 -1.86 -23.08
N GLU A 229 -13.16 -2.95 -23.86
CA GLU A 229 -14.34 -3.80 -23.92
C GLU A 229 -14.55 -4.50 -22.57
N ALA A 230 -15.77 -4.42 -22.08
CA ALA A 230 -16.23 -5.08 -20.87
C ALA A 230 -17.66 -5.57 -21.11
N ASP A 231 -18.07 -6.60 -20.40
CA ASP A 231 -19.46 -7.04 -20.36
C ASP A 231 -20.05 -6.71 -18.98
N GLU A 232 -21.35 -6.43 -18.92
CA GLU A 232 -22.05 -6.04 -17.69
C GLU A 232 -22.51 -7.26 -16.86
N GLU A 233 -22.52 -8.46 -17.46
CA GLU A 233 -22.95 -9.73 -16.84
C GLU A 233 -21.94 -10.35 -15.85
#